data_AF-A0A9E1P1P9-F1
#
_entry.id   AF-A0A9E1P1P9-F1
#
_cell.length_a   1.000
_cell.length_b   1.000
_cell.length_c   1.000
_cell.angle_alpha   90.00
_cell.angle_beta   90.00
_cell.angle_gamma   90.00
#
_symmetry.space_group_name_H-M   'P 1'
#
loop_
_entity.id
_entity.type
_entity.pdbx_description
1 polymer ?
#
loop_
_entity_poly.entity_id
_entity_poly.type
_entity_poly.pdbx_seq_one_letter_code
_entity_poly.pdbx_strand_id
1 'polypeptide(L)'
;GLKKNSLFGNEVVQEQEDIQAFCDKIEAGRAGLLSNDFMIIARIESLILERGMDDALTRAQAYAGAGVDGIMIHSRKKQADEVIEFARMFRQDFSDIPLVCVPTSYNQITEDELAAHGFNLVIYANHLLRASYPAMNKVAHTILQQGRSLEVDKDLISIKEILELIPGTR
;
A
#
# COMPACT_ATOMS: atom_id res chain seq x y z
N GLY A 1 8.95 -17.47 1.09
CA GLY A 1 8.81 -17.61 2.56
C GLY A 1 7.54 -16.94 3.05
N LEU A 2 7.25 -16.98 4.35
CA LEU A 2 6.13 -16.23 4.93
C LEU A 2 6.35 -14.73 4.75
N LYS A 3 5.30 -14.00 4.34
CA LYS A 3 5.32 -12.54 4.20
C LYS A 3 5.80 -11.89 5.50
N LYS A 4 6.81 -11.01 5.40
CA LYS A 4 7.24 -10.11 6.48
C LYS A 4 6.76 -8.69 6.18
N ASN A 5 6.57 -7.90 7.24
CA ASN A 5 6.05 -6.53 7.08
C ASN A 5 7.17 -5.61 6.59
N SER A 6 6.91 -4.84 5.54
CA SER A 6 7.89 -3.92 4.92
C SER A 6 8.39 -2.83 5.87
N LEU A 7 7.65 -2.53 6.94
CA LEU A 7 8.06 -1.57 7.96
C LEU A 7 9.26 -2.04 8.80
N PHE A 8 9.51 -3.35 8.88
CA PHE A 8 10.70 -3.86 9.58
C PHE A 8 11.98 -3.68 8.77
N GLY A 9 11.90 -3.38 7.47
CA GLY A 9 13.07 -3.29 6.58
C GLY A 9 14.05 -4.44 6.80
N ASN A 10 15.30 -4.10 7.12
CA ASN A 10 16.39 -5.05 7.38
C ASN A 10 16.53 -5.48 8.86
N GLU A 11 15.65 -5.03 9.77
CA GLU A 11 15.64 -5.50 11.17
C GLU A 11 15.26 -6.99 11.29
N VAL A 12 14.62 -7.53 10.24
CA VAL A 12 14.35 -8.94 10.06
C VAL A 12 14.97 -9.35 8.72
N VAL A 13 15.66 -10.49 8.68
CA VAL A 13 16.17 -11.04 7.42
C VAL A 13 15.00 -11.30 6.47
N GLN A 14 15.05 -10.63 5.32
CA GLN A 14 14.05 -10.73 4.27
C GLN A 14 14.76 -11.00 2.94
N GLU A 15 14.29 -12.02 2.24
CA GLU A 15 14.80 -12.39 0.92
C GLU A 15 13.73 -12.11 -0.11
N GLN A 16 14.12 -11.41 -1.18
CA GLN A 16 13.27 -11.31 -2.36
C GLN A 16 13.28 -12.65 -3.07
N GLU A 17 12.14 -13.01 -3.63
CA GLU A 17 12.07 -14.16 -4.52
C GLU A 17 12.93 -13.90 -5.77
N ASP A 18 13.41 -15.00 -6.36
CA ASP A 18 14.05 -14.97 -7.66
C ASP A 18 13.11 -14.34 -8.71
N ILE A 19 13.70 -13.58 -9.65
CA ILE A 19 12.93 -12.82 -10.63
C ILE A 19 12.13 -13.77 -11.53
N GLN A 20 12.75 -14.86 -12.00
CA GLN A 20 12.08 -15.81 -12.88
C GLN A 20 10.93 -16.51 -12.14
N ALA A 21 11.18 -16.97 -10.92
CA ALA A 21 10.15 -17.60 -10.10
C ALA A 21 8.95 -16.67 -9.82
N PHE A 22 9.18 -15.35 -9.70
CA PHE A 22 8.10 -14.37 -9.55
C PHE A 22 7.36 -14.12 -10.87
N CYS A 23 8.07 -14.12 -12.00
CA CYS A 23 7.46 -14.04 -13.34
C CYS A 23 6.55 -15.24 -13.61
N ASP A 24 7.00 -16.46 -13.29
CA ASP A 24 6.21 -17.69 -13.46
C ASP A 24 4.87 -17.61 -12.67
N LYS A 25 4.87 -16.94 -11.51
CA LYS A 25 3.64 -16.72 -10.72
C LYS A 25 2.71 -15.69 -11.35
N ILE A 26 3.27 -14.63 -11.93
CA ILE A 26 2.48 -13.63 -12.67
C ILE A 26 1.80 -14.34 -13.84
N GLU A 27 2.56 -15.09 -14.64
CA GLU A 27 2.05 -15.82 -15.80
C GLU A 27 0.99 -16.86 -15.40
N ALA A 28 1.24 -17.63 -14.33
CA ALA A 28 0.25 -18.57 -13.79
C ALA A 28 -1.03 -17.85 -13.32
N GLY A 29 -0.89 -16.69 -12.67
CA GLY A 29 -2.03 -15.85 -12.28
C GLY A 29 -2.81 -15.34 -13.49
N ARG A 30 -2.12 -14.88 -14.54
CA ARG A 30 -2.70 -14.44 -15.80
C ARG A 30 -3.45 -15.57 -16.52
N ALA A 31 -2.87 -16.76 -16.57
CA ALA A 31 -3.50 -17.94 -17.17
C ALA A 31 -4.76 -18.40 -16.42
N GLY A 32 -4.86 -18.07 -15.13
CA GLY A 32 -6.02 -18.39 -14.28
C GLY A 32 -7.15 -17.36 -14.30
N LEU A 33 -7.03 -16.25 -15.04
CA LEU A 33 -8.04 -15.20 -15.05
C LEU A 33 -9.33 -15.66 -15.77
N LEU A 34 -10.48 -15.36 -15.13
CA LEU A 34 -11.81 -15.62 -15.69
C LEU A 34 -12.42 -14.40 -16.40
N SER A 35 -11.86 -13.21 -16.17
CA SER A 35 -12.27 -11.95 -16.78
C SER A 35 -11.05 -11.07 -17.00
N ASN A 36 -11.12 -10.22 -18.03
CA ASN A 36 -10.13 -9.18 -18.30
C ASN A 36 -10.25 -7.98 -17.34
N ASP A 37 -11.30 -7.93 -16.51
CA ASP A 37 -11.49 -6.87 -15.50
C ASP A 37 -10.64 -7.09 -14.24
N PHE A 38 -10.08 -8.29 -14.07
CA PHE A 38 -9.23 -8.60 -12.92
C PHE A 38 -7.78 -8.19 -13.21
N MET A 39 -7.24 -7.31 -12.37
CA MET A 39 -5.87 -6.81 -12.52
C MET A 39 -4.89 -7.54 -11.60
N ILE A 40 -3.70 -7.84 -12.12
CA ILE A 40 -2.53 -8.33 -11.38
C ILE A 40 -1.51 -7.20 -11.28
N ILE A 41 -1.25 -6.73 -10.06
CA ILE A 41 -0.27 -5.67 -9.78
C ILE A 41 0.94 -6.28 -9.06
N ALA A 42 2.12 -6.18 -9.65
CA ALA A 42 3.35 -6.66 -9.02
C ALA A 42 3.93 -5.59 -8.10
N ARG A 43 4.11 -5.97 -6.83
CA ARG A 43 4.72 -5.14 -5.80
C ARG A 43 6.22 -5.41 -5.71
N ILE A 44 7.03 -4.36 -5.86
CA ILE A 44 8.48 -4.41 -5.82
C ILE A 44 8.97 -3.94 -4.45
N GLU A 45 9.80 -4.75 -3.80
CA GLU A 45 10.35 -4.50 -2.45
C GLU A 45 11.85 -4.13 -2.48
N SER A 46 12.44 -3.92 -3.65
CA SER A 46 13.86 -3.62 -3.82
C SER A 46 14.33 -2.42 -2.99
N LEU A 47 13.57 -1.33 -2.98
CA LEU A 47 13.92 -0.14 -2.19
C LEU A 47 13.68 -0.34 -0.68
N ILE A 48 12.69 -1.16 -0.30
CA ILE A 48 12.46 -1.54 1.11
C ILE A 48 13.66 -2.31 1.66
N LEU A 49 14.24 -3.18 0.84
CA LEU A 49 15.35 -4.07 1.17
C LEU A 49 16.72 -3.50 0.79
N GLU A 50 16.78 -2.23 0.41
CA GLU A 50 18.02 -1.51 0.10
C GLU A 50 18.87 -2.18 -1.00
N ARG A 51 18.20 -2.85 -1.96
CA ARG A 51 18.86 -3.50 -3.12
C ARG A 51 19.24 -2.52 -4.23
N GLY A 52 18.76 -1.28 -4.14
CA GLY A 52 19.07 -0.21 -5.09
C GLY A 52 18.04 -0.05 -6.21
N MET A 53 18.21 1.05 -6.97
CA MET A 53 17.31 1.42 -8.08
C MET A 53 17.39 0.42 -9.24
N ASP A 54 18.59 -0.04 -9.56
CA ASP A 54 18.82 -0.97 -10.68
C ASP A 54 18.09 -2.31 -10.48
N ASP A 55 18.11 -2.86 -9.26
CA ASP A 55 17.35 -4.08 -8.93
C ASP A 55 15.83 -3.82 -9.04
N ALA A 56 15.37 -2.66 -8.59
CA ALA A 56 13.96 -2.28 -8.69
C ALA A 56 13.48 -2.22 -10.15
N LEU A 57 14.26 -1.56 -11.02
CA LEU A 57 13.93 -1.43 -12.44
C LEU A 57 14.05 -2.75 -13.20
N THR A 58 15.08 -3.55 -12.90
CA THR A 58 15.25 -4.89 -13.50
C THR A 58 14.03 -5.76 -13.21
N ARG A 59 13.54 -5.73 -11.96
CA ARG A 59 12.31 -6.44 -11.56
C ARG A 59 11.08 -5.88 -12.25
N ALA A 60 10.94 -4.55 -12.31
CA ALA A 60 9.82 -3.91 -12.99
C ALA A 60 9.73 -4.31 -14.47
N GLN A 61 10.87 -4.31 -15.18
CA GLN A 61 10.98 -4.73 -16.57
C GLN A 61 10.60 -6.20 -16.75
N ALA A 62 11.12 -7.09 -15.91
CA ALA A 62 10.79 -8.52 -15.96
C ALA A 62 9.30 -8.76 -15.71
N TYR A 63 8.73 -8.11 -14.69
CA TYR A 63 7.33 -8.29 -14.31
C TYR A 63 6.37 -7.69 -15.36
N ALA A 64 6.74 -6.56 -15.96
CA ALA A 64 6.04 -6.00 -17.12
C ALA A 64 6.05 -6.98 -18.31
N GLY A 65 7.21 -7.59 -18.60
CA GLY A 65 7.33 -8.62 -19.63
C GLY A 65 6.50 -9.88 -19.37
N ALA A 66 6.31 -10.25 -18.10
CA ALA A 66 5.45 -11.36 -17.68
C ALA A 66 3.93 -11.02 -17.74
N GLY A 67 3.56 -9.77 -18.04
CA GLY A 67 2.19 -9.36 -18.31
C GLY A 67 1.38 -8.87 -17.11
N VAL A 68 2.02 -8.21 -16.14
CA VAL A 68 1.28 -7.50 -15.07
C VAL A 68 0.48 -6.32 -15.62
N ASP A 69 -0.66 -6.05 -14.99
CA ASP A 69 -1.51 -4.90 -15.30
C ASP A 69 -1.07 -3.64 -14.55
N GLY A 70 -0.10 -3.74 -13.64
CA GLY A 70 0.43 -2.60 -12.91
C GLY A 70 1.68 -2.95 -12.11
N ILE A 71 2.47 -1.91 -11.81
CA ILE A 71 3.63 -1.99 -10.92
C ILE A 71 3.36 -1.16 -9.69
N MET A 72 3.65 -1.72 -8.51
CA MET A 72 3.67 -0.99 -7.27
C MET A 72 5.10 -0.89 -6.76
N ILE A 73 5.63 0.33 -6.65
CA ILE A 73 6.93 0.58 -6.02
C ILE A 73 6.72 1.05 -4.58
N HIS A 74 7.51 0.52 -3.65
CA HIS A 74 7.39 0.87 -2.24
C HIS A 74 8.72 1.33 -1.65
N SER A 75 8.63 2.30 -0.75
CA SER A 75 9.74 2.92 -0.04
C SER A 75 9.37 3.08 1.44
N ARG A 76 10.38 2.94 2.30
CA ARG A 76 10.26 3.23 3.73
C ARG A 76 10.90 4.55 4.14
N LYS A 77 11.49 5.30 3.20
CA LYS A 77 12.11 6.60 3.46
C LYS A 77 11.07 7.66 3.79
N LYS A 78 11.53 8.72 4.44
CA LYS A 78 10.71 9.90 4.80
C LYS A 78 10.49 10.86 3.64
N GLN A 79 11.37 10.83 2.65
CA GLN A 79 11.26 11.62 1.42
C GLN A 79 10.86 10.73 0.25
N ALA A 80 10.14 11.31 -0.70
CA ALA A 80 9.62 10.61 -1.88
C ALA A 80 10.65 10.48 -3.02
N ASP A 81 11.86 11.00 -2.85
CA ASP A 81 12.87 11.12 -3.91
C ASP A 81 13.09 9.81 -4.68
N GLU A 82 13.24 8.68 -3.97
CA GLU A 82 13.49 7.39 -4.63
C GLU A 82 12.28 6.84 -5.38
N VAL A 83 11.05 7.10 -4.93
CA VAL A 83 9.86 6.66 -5.68
C VAL A 83 9.60 7.56 -6.89
N ILE A 84 9.92 8.85 -6.79
CA ILE A 84 9.88 9.80 -7.91
C ILE A 84 10.93 9.43 -8.95
N GLU A 85 12.16 9.13 -8.52
CA GLU A 85 13.23 8.70 -9.41
C GLU A 85 12.86 7.41 -10.13
N PHE A 86 12.33 6.41 -9.41
CA PHE A 86 11.82 5.18 -10.01
C PHE A 86 10.74 5.47 -11.04
N ALA A 87 9.75 6.31 -10.69
CA ALA A 87 8.65 6.64 -11.61
C ALA A 87 9.16 7.30 -12.89
N ARG A 88 10.08 8.26 -12.77
CA ARG A 88 10.71 8.94 -13.92
C ARG A 88 11.39 7.94 -14.85
N MET A 89 12.15 6.98 -14.32
CA MET A 89 12.87 5.98 -15.11
C MET A 89 11.91 4.94 -15.71
N PHE A 90 10.99 4.41 -14.90
CA PHE A 90 9.99 3.42 -15.35
C PHE A 90 9.13 3.96 -16.50
N ARG A 91 8.75 5.24 -16.45
CA ARG A 91 7.94 5.88 -17.50
C ARG A 91 8.65 6.07 -18.84
N GLN A 92 9.98 5.96 -18.89
CA GLN A 92 10.72 6.01 -20.17
C GLN A 92 10.43 4.78 -21.02
N ASP A 93 10.27 3.61 -20.37
CA ASP A 93 10.04 2.33 -21.04
C ASP A 93 8.57 1.89 -21.01
N PHE A 94 7.82 2.28 -19.98
CA PHE A 94 6.45 1.83 -19.73
C PHE A 94 5.52 3.02 -19.45
N SER A 95 5.06 3.68 -20.52
CA SER A 95 4.08 4.78 -20.41
C SER A 95 2.69 4.31 -19.96
N ASP A 96 2.31 3.11 -20.39
CA ASP A 96 0.90 2.67 -20.34
C ASP A 96 0.60 1.75 -19.14
N ILE A 97 1.63 1.28 -18.42
CA ILE A 97 1.47 0.42 -17.25
C ILE A 97 1.16 1.28 -16.01
N PRO A 98 -0.01 1.13 -15.36
CA PRO A 98 -0.33 1.79 -14.10
C PRO A 98 0.78 1.66 -13.06
N LEU A 99 1.19 2.80 -12.49
CA LEU A 99 2.16 2.85 -11.40
C LEU A 99 1.45 3.20 -10.10
N VAL A 100 1.68 2.40 -9.07
CA VAL A 100 1.03 2.47 -7.78
C VAL A 100 2.05 2.83 -6.70
N CYS A 101 1.66 3.73 -5.79
CA CYS A 101 2.45 4.09 -4.61
C CYS A 101 1.67 3.98 -3.31
N VAL A 102 2.41 3.94 -2.20
CA VAL A 102 1.87 3.83 -0.84
C VAL A 102 2.63 4.82 0.06
N PRO A 103 2.24 6.11 0.11
CA PRO A 103 2.98 7.17 0.81
C PRO A 103 2.78 7.16 2.33
N THR A 104 2.93 6.00 2.97
CA THR A 104 2.77 5.89 4.44
C THR A 104 3.95 6.53 5.17
N SER A 105 5.19 6.37 4.67
CA SER A 105 6.40 6.91 5.29
C SER A 105 6.79 8.28 4.75
N TYR A 106 6.63 8.50 3.44
CA TYR A 106 6.91 9.75 2.73
C TYR A 106 5.64 10.59 2.54
N ASN A 107 4.88 10.76 3.63
CA ASN A 107 3.55 11.35 3.63
C ASN A 107 3.50 12.89 3.49
N GLN A 108 4.61 13.52 3.11
CA GLN A 108 4.70 14.96 2.86
C GLN A 108 4.28 15.35 1.44
N ILE A 109 4.36 14.39 0.50
CA ILE A 109 3.97 14.59 -0.89
C ILE A 109 2.45 14.44 -1.07
N THR A 110 1.87 15.28 -1.90
CA THR A 110 0.45 15.27 -2.26
C THR A 110 0.15 14.28 -3.40
N GLU A 111 -1.12 13.94 -3.58
CA GLU A 111 -1.57 13.13 -4.72
C GLU A 111 -1.30 13.83 -6.05
N ASP A 112 -1.47 15.16 -6.13
CA ASP A 112 -1.22 15.94 -7.34
C ASP A 112 0.27 15.91 -7.73
N GLU A 113 1.17 16.01 -6.76
CA GLU A 113 2.62 15.90 -6.99
C GLU A 113 2.99 14.48 -7.45
N LEU A 114 2.42 13.44 -6.81
CA LEU A 114 2.62 12.05 -7.25
C LEU A 114 2.09 11.82 -8.67
N ALA A 115 0.91 12.34 -8.99
CA ALA A 115 0.32 12.26 -10.32
C ALA A 115 1.19 12.97 -11.37
N ALA A 116 1.73 14.15 -11.04
CA ALA A 116 2.67 14.88 -11.90
C ALA A 116 3.96 14.10 -12.17
N HIS A 117 4.36 13.18 -11.28
CA HIS A 117 5.48 12.25 -11.48
C HIS A 117 5.08 10.93 -12.14
N GLY A 118 3.83 10.78 -12.58
CA GLY A 118 3.37 9.65 -13.38
C GLY A 118 2.77 8.49 -12.58
N PHE A 119 2.48 8.67 -11.29
CA PHE A 119 1.69 7.70 -10.52
C PHE A 119 0.21 7.75 -10.91
N ASN A 120 -0.44 6.59 -10.96
CA ASN A 120 -1.86 6.46 -11.33
C ASN A 120 -2.75 6.13 -10.13
N LEU A 121 -2.18 5.49 -9.09
CA LEU A 121 -2.94 5.04 -7.94
C LEU A 121 -2.15 5.26 -6.65
N VAL A 122 -2.80 5.91 -5.67
CA VAL A 122 -2.25 6.18 -4.34
C VAL A 122 -3.02 5.35 -3.30
N ILE A 123 -2.29 4.58 -2.49
CA ILE A 123 -2.89 3.77 -1.42
C ILE A 123 -2.58 4.36 -0.05
N TYR A 124 -3.61 4.76 0.69
CA TYR A 124 -3.53 5.10 2.11
C TYR A 124 -3.72 3.84 2.99
N ALA A 125 -2.66 3.04 3.11
CA ALA A 125 -2.76 1.65 3.56
C ALA A 125 -3.33 1.41 4.98
N ASN A 126 -3.02 2.25 5.97
CA ASN A 126 -3.32 1.93 7.38
C ASN A 126 -3.81 3.13 8.22
N HIS A 127 -4.14 4.25 7.59
CA HIS A 127 -4.45 5.50 8.28
C HIS A 127 -5.75 5.43 9.09
N LEU A 128 -6.80 4.83 8.53
CA LEU A 128 -8.10 4.72 9.21
C LEU A 128 -8.03 3.84 10.46
N LEU A 129 -7.30 2.72 10.39
CA LEU A 129 -7.05 1.86 11.54
C LEU A 129 -6.19 2.56 12.61
N ARG A 130 -5.15 3.29 12.18
CA ARG A 130 -4.30 4.08 13.09
C ARG A 130 -5.05 5.24 13.72
N ALA A 131 -6.09 5.78 13.08
CA ALA A 131 -6.94 6.82 13.62
C ALA A 131 -7.98 6.27 14.61
N SER A 132 -8.55 5.10 14.32
CA SER A 132 -9.55 4.49 15.21
C SER A 132 -8.96 4.06 16.54
N TYR A 133 -7.70 3.57 16.55
CA TYR A 133 -7.10 3.03 17.76
C TYR A 133 -6.95 4.05 18.90
N PRO A 134 -6.37 5.26 18.72
CA PRO A 134 -6.33 6.29 19.75
C PRO A 134 -7.72 6.71 20.24
N ALA A 135 -8.72 6.79 19.35
CA ALA A 135 -10.08 7.13 19.72
C ALA A 135 -10.72 6.05 20.61
N MET A 136 -10.63 4.78 20.19
CA MET A 136 -11.08 3.64 21.00
C MET A 136 -10.36 3.58 22.35
N ASN A 137 -9.04 3.80 22.35
CA ASN A 137 -8.23 3.77 23.56
C ASN A 137 -8.63 4.88 24.53
N LYS A 138 -8.84 6.11 24.04
CA LYS A 138 -9.31 7.24 24.84
C LYS A 138 -10.66 6.93 25.48
N VAL A 139 -11.63 6.47 24.69
CA VAL A 139 -12.97 6.11 25.17
C VAL A 139 -12.91 5.05 26.26
N ALA A 140 -12.16 3.96 26.04
CA ALA A 140 -12.01 2.89 27.01
C ALA A 140 -11.39 3.38 28.34
N HIS A 141 -10.34 4.21 28.28
CA HIS A 141 -9.71 4.78 29.46
C HIS A 141 -10.65 5.71 30.23
N THR A 142 -11.40 6.57 29.53
CA THR A 142 -12.36 7.47 30.19
C THR A 142 -13.49 6.70 30.85
N ILE A 143 -14.05 5.68 30.19
CA ILE A 143 -15.08 4.82 30.80
C ILE A 143 -14.54 4.15 32.07
N LEU A 144 -13.32 3.61 32.01
CA LEU A 144 -12.68 2.97 33.16
C LEU A 144 -12.48 3.94 34.33
N GLN A 145 -12.04 5.18 34.06
CA GLN A 145 -11.80 6.20 35.09
C GLN A 145 -13.07 6.74 35.72
N GLN A 146 -14.14 6.91 34.92
CA GLN A 146 -15.40 7.51 35.39
C GLN A 146 -16.41 6.48 35.89
N GLY A 147 -16.21 5.19 35.59
CA GLY A 147 -17.15 4.12 35.92
C GLY A 147 -18.47 4.18 35.13
N ARG A 148 -18.54 5.00 34.08
CA ARG A 148 -19.69 5.19 33.19
C ARG A 148 -19.25 5.83 31.86
N SER A 149 -20.17 5.97 30.91
CA SER A 149 -19.88 6.48 29.55
C SER A 149 -20.41 7.90 29.25
N LEU A 150 -20.89 8.66 30.24
CA LEU A 150 -21.49 9.99 29.98
C LEU A 150 -20.49 10.97 29.36
N GLU A 151 -19.25 10.95 29.84
CA GLU A 151 -18.21 11.90 29.48
C GLU A 151 -17.69 11.68 28.05
N VAL A 152 -17.85 10.46 27.52
CA VAL A 152 -17.43 10.07 26.17
C VAL A 152 -18.55 10.20 25.14
N ASP A 153 -19.81 10.44 25.53
CA ASP A 153 -20.96 10.46 24.61
C ASP A 153 -20.76 11.44 23.43
N LYS A 154 -20.12 12.60 23.71
CA LYS A 154 -19.75 13.62 22.70
C LYS A 154 -18.68 13.17 21.69
N ASP A 155 -17.92 12.12 22.00
CA ASP A 155 -16.84 11.58 21.18
C ASP A 155 -17.32 10.38 20.33
N LEU A 156 -18.58 9.97 20.47
CA LEU A 156 -19.17 8.83 19.77
C LEU A 156 -20.11 9.31 18.65
N ILE A 157 -20.21 8.51 17.59
CA ILE A 157 -21.31 8.65 16.63
C ILE A 157 -22.64 8.30 17.32
N SER A 158 -23.74 8.85 16.82
CA SER A 158 -25.04 8.54 17.39
C SER A 158 -25.45 7.08 17.15
N ILE A 159 -26.33 6.56 18.03
CA ILE A 159 -26.93 5.22 17.83
C ILE A 159 -27.73 5.16 16.51
N LYS A 160 -28.25 6.28 16.02
CA LYS A 160 -28.92 6.32 14.72
C LYS A 160 -27.93 6.11 13.58
N GLU A 161 -26.82 6.85 13.57
CA GLU A 161 -25.80 6.74 12.53
C GLU A 161 -25.15 5.35 12.51
N ILE A 162 -24.87 4.75 13.67
CA ILE A 162 -24.28 3.41 13.71
C ILE A 162 -25.21 2.33 13.15
N LEU A 163 -26.53 2.46 13.38
CA LEU A 163 -27.51 1.53 12.82
C LEU A 163 -27.61 1.66 11.30
N GLU A 164 -27.44 2.86 10.75
CA GLU A 164 -27.42 3.10 9.29
C GLU A 164 -26.23 2.41 8.59
N LEU A 165 -25.16 2.07 9.33
CA LEU A 165 -24.01 1.33 8.79
C LEU A 165 -24.26 -0.18 8.67
N ILE A 166 -25.27 -0.72 9.34
CA ILE A 166 -25.57 -2.16 9.35
C ILE A 166 -26.69 -2.42 8.33
N PRO A 167 -26.42 -3.15 7.23
CA PRO A 167 -27.46 -3.50 6.26
C PRO A 167 -28.60 -4.29 6.93
N GLY A 168 -29.86 -3.90 6.69
CA GLY A 168 -31.04 -4.61 7.19
C GLY A 168 -31.66 -4.07 8.49
N THR A 169 -31.20 -2.92 9.00
CA THR A 169 -31.79 -2.20 10.15
C THR A 169 -32.86 -1.16 9.75
N ARG A 170 -33.30 -1.19 8.48
CA ARG A 170 -34.44 -0.42 7.95
C ARG A 170 -35.61 -1.33 7.63
#